data_AF-A0A537VNU7-F1
#
_entry.id   AF-A0A537VNU7-F1
#
_cell.length_a   1.000
_cell.length_b   1.000
_cell.length_c   1.000
_cell.angle_alpha   90.00
_cell.angle_beta   90.00
_cell.angle_gamma   90.00
#
_symmetry.space_group_name_H-M   'P 1'
#
loop_
_entity.id
_entity.type
_entity.pdbx_description
1 polymer ?
#
loop_
_entity_poly.entity_id
_entity_poly.type
_entity_poly.pdbx_seq_one_letter_code
_entity_poly.pdbx_strand_id
1 'polypeptide(L)'
;AVVMVWDDFGGFYDHVDPPQYDIMGLGARSPALIMSPWTRRGSNPKGGSVDHHTYEFSSVLRFIEEIYGLPPLTKRDAQADPLTGAFDFSKPPDMHKLILPLRQDCPYGTHPPFTEHDNLVPGT
;
A
#
# COMPACT_ATOMS: atom_id res chain seq x y z
N ALA A 1 -7.44 -2.65 8.51
CA ALA A 1 -6.20 -2.77 7.72
C ALA A 1 -5.82 -1.40 7.19
N VAL A 2 -4.55 -1.17 6.90
CA VAL A 2 -4.09 -0.01 6.12
C VAL A 2 -3.67 -0.52 4.75
N VAL A 3 -4.26 0.03 3.70
CA VAL A 3 -3.93 -0.26 2.31
C VAL A 3 -3.29 0.99 1.73
N MET A 4 -2.05 0.88 1.25
CA MET A 4 -1.29 1.95 0.63
C MET A 4 -1.10 1.59 -0.83
N VAL A 5 -1.60 2.45 -1.70
CA VAL A 5 -1.44 2.37 -3.15
C VAL A 5 -0.91 3.69 -3.65
N TRP A 6 -0.26 3.65 -4.81
CA TRP A 6 0.06 4.84 -5.58
C TRP A 6 -1.13 5.18 -6.48
N ASP A 7 -1.23 6.43 -6.92
CA ASP A 7 -2.30 6.87 -7.81
C ASP A 7 -2.08 6.42 -9.25
N ASP A 8 -0.82 6.32 -9.68
CA ASP A 8 -0.43 5.78 -10.98
C ASP A 8 0.96 5.08 -10.96
N PHE A 9 1.52 4.79 -12.15
CA PHE A 9 2.82 4.12 -12.33
C PHE A 9 4.02 5.08 -12.48
N GLY A 10 3.77 6.40 -12.48
CA GLY A 10 4.77 7.46 -12.53
C GLY A 10 5.51 7.61 -13.86
N GLY A 11 5.11 6.92 -14.94
CA GLY A 11 5.83 6.95 -16.22
C GLY A 11 7.08 6.07 -16.27
N PHE A 12 7.37 5.30 -15.22
CA PHE A 12 8.56 4.44 -15.15
C PHE A 12 8.36 3.13 -15.92
N TYR A 13 9.48 2.56 -16.39
CA TYR A 13 9.47 1.28 -17.08
C TYR A 13 9.08 0.13 -16.14
N ASP A 14 8.12 -0.67 -16.58
CA ASP A 14 7.81 -1.99 -16.03
C ASP A 14 7.87 -3.03 -17.15
N HIS A 15 8.44 -4.21 -16.86
CA HIS A 15 8.66 -5.24 -17.87
C HIS A 15 7.44 -6.13 -18.12
N VAL A 16 6.40 -6.04 -17.29
CA VAL A 16 5.23 -6.90 -17.41
C VAL A 16 4.22 -6.25 -18.33
N ASP A 17 3.86 -6.97 -19.39
CA ASP A 17 2.78 -6.56 -20.29
C ASP A 17 1.46 -6.48 -19.52
N PRO A 18 0.76 -5.33 -19.53
CA PRO A 18 -0.47 -5.17 -18.77
C PRO A 18 -1.58 -6.14 -19.22
N PRO A 19 -2.25 -6.84 -18.28
CA PRO A 19 -3.39 -7.69 -18.59
C PRO A 19 -4.53 -6.90 -19.27
N GLN A 20 -5.20 -7.54 -20.24
CA GLN A 20 -6.27 -6.95 -21.04
C GLN A 20 -7.62 -7.53 -20.62
N TYR A 21 -8.33 -6.85 -19.71
CA TYR A 21 -9.65 -7.29 -19.22
C TYR A 21 -10.84 -6.64 -19.93
N ASP A 22 -10.65 -5.46 -20.51
CA ASP A 22 -11.68 -4.73 -21.27
C ASP A 22 -11.06 -3.94 -22.43
N ILE A 23 -11.82 -3.05 -23.05
CA ILE A 23 -11.36 -2.25 -24.20
C ILE A 23 -10.16 -1.34 -23.89
N MET A 24 -9.93 -1.01 -22.61
CA MET A 24 -8.80 -0.20 -22.16
C MET A 24 -7.69 -1.06 -21.54
N GLY A 25 -8.05 -2.21 -20.96
CA GLY A 25 -7.14 -3.08 -20.24
C GLY A 25 -6.73 -2.53 -18.86
N LEU A 26 -5.72 -3.16 -18.25
CA LEU A 26 -4.98 -2.58 -17.13
C LEU A 26 -3.87 -1.65 -17.65
N GLY A 27 -3.43 -0.74 -16.79
CA GLY A 27 -2.21 0.03 -17.00
C GLY A 27 -0.95 -0.72 -16.54
N ALA A 28 0.20 -0.06 -16.67
CA ALA A 28 1.45 -0.54 -16.08
C ALA A 28 1.31 -0.75 -14.57
N ARG A 29 2.08 -1.69 -14.01
CA ARG A 29 2.00 -2.04 -12.60
C ARG A 29 2.39 -0.85 -11.72
N SER A 30 1.65 -0.68 -10.64
CA SER A 30 1.94 0.28 -9.58
C SER A 30 2.12 -0.45 -8.25
N PRO A 31 2.99 0.00 -7.32
CA PRO A 31 3.18 -0.70 -6.07
C PRO A 31 1.93 -0.66 -5.18
N ALA A 32 1.75 -1.70 -4.38
CA ALA A 32 0.70 -1.78 -3.36
C ALA A 32 1.26 -2.43 -2.10
N LEU A 33 0.92 -1.87 -0.94
CA LEU A 33 1.27 -2.39 0.37
C LEU A 33 0.01 -2.55 1.22
N ILE A 34 -0.15 -3.72 1.81
CA ILE A 34 -1.25 -4.03 2.73
C ILE A 34 -0.64 -4.33 4.10
N MET A 35 -1.13 -3.65 5.12
CA MET A 35 -0.64 -3.76 6.50
C MET A 35 -1.82 -4.03 7.43
N SER A 36 -1.80 -5.18 8.11
CA SER A 36 -2.89 -5.59 8.99
C SER A 36 -2.40 -6.65 9.98
N PRO A 37 -3.01 -6.75 11.18
CA PRO A 37 -2.80 -7.91 12.05
C PRO A 37 -3.16 -9.27 11.41
N TRP A 38 -3.92 -9.26 10.31
CA TRP A 38 -4.32 -10.46 9.57
C TRP A 38 -3.59 -10.66 8.25
N THR A 39 -2.59 -9.84 7.89
CA THR A 39 -1.82 -10.10 6.66
C THR A 39 -1.10 -11.44 6.77
N ARG A 40 -1.04 -12.17 5.66
CA ARG A 40 -0.28 -13.43 5.60
C ARG A 40 1.17 -13.18 6.01
N ARG A 41 1.69 -14.07 6.86
CA ARG A 41 3.10 -14.08 7.22
C ARG A 41 3.90 -14.74 6.10
N GLY A 42 4.92 -14.04 5.62
CA GLY A 42 5.88 -14.59 4.66
C GLY A 42 7.20 -14.98 5.30
N SER A 43 8.15 -15.40 4.47
CA SER A 43 9.46 -15.91 4.89
C SER A 43 10.53 -14.82 5.09
N ASN A 44 10.22 -13.54 4.81
CA ASN A 44 11.21 -12.50 5.01
C ASN A 44 11.48 -12.27 6.51
N PRO A 45 12.63 -11.69 6.92
CA PRO A 45 12.99 -11.53 8.34
C PRO A 45 12.02 -10.68 9.17
N LYS A 46 11.21 -9.85 8.52
CA LYS A 46 10.16 -9.02 9.15
C LYS A 46 8.77 -9.66 9.03
N GLY A 47 8.68 -10.86 8.48
CA GLY A 47 7.48 -11.66 8.25
C GLY A 47 6.52 -11.16 7.18
N GLY A 48 6.96 -10.31 6.27
CA GLY A 48 6.17 -9.89 5.11
C GLY A 48 6.12 -10.97 4.02
N SER A 49 4.98 -11.06 3.35
CA SER A 49 4.74 -11.91 2.17
C SER A 49 4.57 -11.07 0.91
N VAL A 50 4.85 -11.67 -0.25
CA VAL A 50 4.43 -11.13 -1.54
C VAL A 50 3.19 -11.89 -1.97
N ASP A 51 2.13 -11.16 -2.28
CA ASP A 51 0.95 -11.71 -2.92
C ASP A 51 1.07 -11.52 -4.44
N HIS A 52 0.87 -12.58 -5.21
CA HIS A 52 1.04 -12.61 -6.66
C HIS A 52 -0.28 -12.55 -7.43
N HIS A 53 -1.43 -12.43 -6.75
CA HIS A 53 -2.70 -12.18 -7.42
C HIS A 53 -2.65 -10.86 -8.21
N THR A 54 -3.36 -10.83 -9.34
CA THR A 54 -3.51 -9.60 -10.11
C THR A 54 -4.58 -8.74 -9.45
N TYR A 55 -4.15 -7.59 -8.94
CA TYR A 55 -5.01 -6.57 -8.38
C TYR A 55 -5.01 -5.31 -9.23
N GLU A 56 -6.05 -4.51 -9.05
CA GLU A 56 -6.20 -3.20 -9.70
C GLU A 56 -6.74 -2.17 -8.71
N PHE A 57 -6.88 -0.90 -9.10
CA PHE A 57 -7.39 0.14 -8.20
C PHE A 57 -8.78 -0.18 -7.64
N SER A 58 -9.64 -0.79 -8.44
CA SER A 58 -10.98 -1.22 -8.01
C SER A 58 -10.95 -2.35 -6.99
N SER A 59 -9.84 -3.10 -6.86
CA SER A 59 -9.69 -4.15 -5.84
C SER A 59 -9.83 -3.61 -4.42
N VAL A 60 -9.44 -2.34 -4.18
CA VAL A 60 -9.64 -1.69 -2.88
C VAL A 60 -11.13 -1.49 -2.60
N LEU A 61 -11.90 -1.01 -3.57
CA LEU A 61 -13.36 -0.87 -3.45
C LEU A 61 -14.01 -2.24 -3.24
N ARG A 62 -13.63 -3.22 -4.06
CA ARG A 62 -14.14 -4.58 -3.97
C ARG A 62 -13.87 -5.23 -2.60
N PHE A 63 -12.71 -4.98 -2.01
CA PHE A 63 -12.39 -5.44 -0.65
C PHE A 63 -13.29 -4.78 0.40
N ILE A 64 -13.53 -3.47 0.30
CA ILE A 64 -14.43 -2.73 1.19
C ILE A 64 -15.86 -3.28 1.07
N GLU A 65 -16.33 -3.50 -0.16
CA GLU A 65 -17.64 -4.11 -0.42
C GLU A 65 -17.79 -5.45 0.28
N GLU A 66 -16.77 -6.31 0.19
CA GLU A 66 -16.80 -7.64 0.79
C GLU A 66 -16.78 -7.58 2.32
N ILE A 67 -15.98 -6.70 2.93
CA ILE A 67 -15.93 -6.54 4.39
C ILE A 67 -17.27 -6.05 4.95
N TYR A 68 -17.90 -5.08 4.28
CA TYR A 68 -19.10 -4.42 4.78
C TYR A 68 -20.41 -4.96 4.20
N GLY A 69 -20.34 -5.99 3.34
CA GLY A 69 -21.51 -6.57 2.69
C GLY A 69 -22.24 -5.58 1.77
N LEU A 70 -21.50 -4.71 1.08
CA LEU A 70 -22.05 -3.71 0.17
C LEU A 70 -22.14 -4.27 -1.25
N PRO A 71 -23.13 -3.83 -2.05
CA PRO A 71 -23.16 -4.12 -3.47
C PRO A 71 -22.06 -3.33 -4.22
N PRO A 72 -21.55 -3.86 -5.34
CA PRO A 72 -20.62 -3.12 -6.19
C PRO A 72 -21.28 -1.90 -6.84
N LEU A 73 -20.48 -0.86 -7.10
CA LEU A 73 -20.93 0.37 -7.71
C LEU A 73 -20.97 0.28 -9.24
N THR A 74 -20.10 -0.53 -9.83
CA THR A 74 -19.98 -0.69 -11.29
C THR A 74 -19.77 -2.16 -11.69
N LYS A 75 -19.46 -2.40 -12.96
CA LYS A 75 -19.00 -3.73 -13.40
C LYS A 75 -17.53 -3.97 -13.08
N ARG A 76 -16.73 -2.91 -12.93
CA ARG A 76 -15.27 -3.00 -12.81
C ARG A 76 -14.85 -3.49 -11.44
N ASP A 77 -15.30 -2.84 -10.38
CA ASP A 77 -15.22 -3.30 -8.99
C ASP A 77 -15.89 -4.67 -8.79
N ALA A 78 -17.06 -4.92 -9.40
CA ALA A 78 -17.70 -6.24 -9.34
C ALA A 78 -16.83 -7.39 -9.89
N GLN A 79 -15.94 -7.11 -10.84
CA GLN A 79 -15.05 -8.08 -11.47
C GLN A 79 -13.63 -8.10 -10.87
N ALA A 80 -13.28 -7.11 -10.05
CA ALA A 80 -11.97 -7.03 -9.42
C ALA A 80 -11.77 -8.13 -8.37
N ASP A 81 -10.52 -8.46 -8.10
CA ASP A 81 -10.19 -9.36 -6.99
C ASP A 81 -10.21 -8.57 -5.65
N PRO A 82 -10.86 -9.08 -4.59
CA PRO A 82 -11.12 -8.36 -3.33
C PRO A 82 -9.92 -8.21 -2.38
N LEU A 83 -8.65 -8.32 -2.82
CA LEU A 83 -7.46 -8.29 -1.95
C LEU A 83 -7.40 -9.39 -0.86
N THR A 84 -8.36 -10.31 -0.82
CA THR A 84 -8.48 -11.31 0.26
C THR A 84 -7.31 -12.30 0.26
N GLY A 85 -6.66 -12.48 -0.90
CA GLY A 85 -5.40 -13.21 -1.05
C GLY A 85 -4.31 -12.74 -0.10
N ALA A 86 -4.29 -11.46 0.30
CA ALA A 86 -3.28 -10.91 1.21
C ALA A 86 -3.53 -11.23 2.70
N PHE A 87 -4.71 -11.78 3.05
CA PHE A 87 -5.14 -11.98 4.43
C PHE A 87 -5.31 -13.46 4.79
N ASP A 88 -5.10 -13.77 6.07
CA ASP A 88 -5.44 -15.06 6.70
C ASP A 88 -6.31 -14.81 7.93
N PHE A 89 -7.63 -14.70 7.70
CA PHE A 89 -8.62 -14.47 8.76
C PHE A 89 -8.91 -15.72 9.60
N SER A 90 -8.35 -16.89 9.25
CA SER A 90 -8.50 -18.11 10.05
C SER A 90 -7.66 -18.08 11.34
N LYS A 91 -6.68 -17.17 11.41
CA LYS A 91 -5.79 -16.99 12.55
C LYS A 91 -6.22 -15.79 13.42
N PRO A 92 -5.92 -15.83 14.73
CA PRO A 92 -6.04 -14.63 15.56
C PRO A 92 -5.13 -13.51 15.04
N PRO A 93 -5.51 -12.24 15.24
CA PRO A 93 -4.70 -11.10 14.80
C PRO A 93 -3.33 -11.09 15.47
N ASP A 94 -2.28 -10.90 14.67
CA ASP A 94 -0.93 -10.63 15.15
C ASP A 94 -0.77 -9.15 15.47
N MET A 95 -0.76 -8.82 16.76
CA MET A 95 -0.67 -7.43 17.24
C MET A 95 0.77 -6.92 17.33
N HIS A 96 1.77 -7.70 16.91
CA HIS A 96 3.16 -7.25 16.85
C HIS A 96 3.33 -6.14 15.79
N LYS A 97 3.65 -4.92 16.25
CA LYS A 97 3.84 -3.78 15.37
C LYS A 97 5.25 -3.76 14.77
N LEU A 98 5.34 -3.54 13.46
CA LEU A 98 6.62 -3.20 12.84
C LEU A 98 6.91 -1.71 13.07
N ILE A 99 7.72 -1.41 14.08
CA ILE A 99 8.21 -0.06 14.34
C ILE A 99 9.54 0.11 13.60
N LEU A 100 9.53 0.95 12.56
CA LEU A 100 10.74 1.31 11.84
C LEU A 100 11.40 2.51 12.56
N PRO A 101 12.73 2.47 12.81
CA PRO A 101 13.42 3.62 13.39
C PRO A 101 13.34 4.81 12.44
N LEU A 102 13.30 6.02 13.00
CA LEU A 102 13.40 7.23 12.20
C LEU A 102 14.74 7.23 11.47
N ARG A 103 14.70 7.46 10.15
CA ARG A 103 15.90 7.60 9.32
C ARG A 103 16.68 8.83 9.80
N GLN A 104 17.94 8.66 10.21
CA GLN A 104 18.80 9.75 10.72
C GLN A 104 19.87 10.22 9.73
N ASP A 105 20.07 9.47 8.65
CA ASP A 105 21.09 9.69 7.63
C ASP A 105 20.56 10.45 6.41
N CYS A 106 19.52 11.28 6.59
CA CYS A 106 18.97 12.10 5.51
C CYS A 106 19.94 13.23 5.13
N PRO A 107 20.36 13.34 3.85
CA PRO A 107 21.29 14.40 3.41
C PRO A 107 20.70 15.82 3.50
N TYR A 108 19.37 15.94 3.55
CA TYR A 108 18.64 17.20 3.70
C TYR A 108 18.18 17.48 5.14
N GLY A 109 18.72 16.73 6.12
CA GLY A 109 18.42 16.88 7.54
C GLY A 109 17.12 16.22 7.98
N THR A 110 17.05 15.95 9.28
CA THR A 110 15.84 15.47 10.00
C THR A 110 15.30 16.55 10.95
N HIS A 111 15.84 17.76 10.89
CA HIS A 111 15.45 18.85 11.77
C HIS A 111 14.01 19.27 11.48
N PRO A 112 13.12 19.32 12.50
CA PRO A 112 11.83 19.96 12.33
C PRO A 112 12.07 21.43 11.94
N PRO A 113 11.33 21.99 10.95
CA PRO A 113 11.51 23.38 10.54
C PRO A 113 11.11 24.42 11.60
N PHE A 114 10.70 24.01 12.80
CA PHE A 114 10.24 24.93 13.84
C PHE A 114 10.60 24.38 15.23
N THR A 115 11.83 24.65 15.68
CA THR A 115 12.05 24.90 17.11
C THR A 115 12.04 26.42 17.29
N GLU A 116 11.04 26.90 18.02
CA GLU A 116 11.02 28.23 18.63
C GLU A 116 12.41 28.52 19.22
N HIS A 117 12.97 29.71 18.95
CA HIS A 117 14.32 30.20 19.28
C HIS A 117 15.38 30.27 18.15
N ASP A 118 15.00 30.72 16.95
CA ASP A 118 15.93 31.51 16.14
C ASP A 118 16.08 32.90 16.77
N ASN A 119 16.89 32.98 17.84
CA ASN A 119 17.44 34.26 18.28
C ASN A 119 18.40 34.74 17.20
N LEU A 120 17.99 35.82 16.53
CA LEU A 120 18.80 36.65 15.65
C LEU A 120 20.23 36.81 16.19
N VAL A 121 21.21 36.25 15.48
CA VAL A 121 22.61 36.67 15.64
C VAL A 121 22.78 37.93 14.77
N PRO A 122 23.06 39.11 15.34
CA PRO A 122 23.37 40.28 14.53
C PRO A 122 24.75 40.07 13.90
N GLY A 123 24.82 40.28 12.59
CA GLY A 123 26.07 40.19 11.83
C GLY A 123 27.15 41.13 12.34
N THR A 124 28.38 40.64 12.30
CA THR A 124 29.62 41.43 12.30
C THR A 124 30.14 41.55 10.89
#